data_AF-A0A9C8N2W4-F1
#
_entry.id   AF-A0A9C8N2W4-F1
#
_cell.length_a   1.000
_cell.length_b   1.000
_cell.length_c   1.000
_cell.angle_alpha   90.00
_cell.angle_beta   90.00
_cell.angle_gamma   90.00
#
_symmetry.space_group_name_H-M   'P 1'
#
loop_
_entity.id
_entity.type
_entity.pdbx_description
1 polymer ?
#
loop_
_entity_poly.entity_id
_entity_poly.type
_entity_poly.pdbx_seq_one_letter_code
_entity_poly.pdbx_strand_id
1 'polypeptide(L)'
;MINRIIDFSINNKLIIGLYIDAKIMHGSKKARVLPTSAVIIDQGISYFFRKTETNGNEINFEKVPFEPGMKSIDYVQVKNYDKIQDTTSIVLKGAYTLKAVLNKSEGGHGH
;
A
#
# COMPACT_ATOMS: atom_id res chain seq x y z
N MET A 1 22.65 12.70 27.77
CA MET A 1 22.39 11.74 28.85
C MET A 1 20.91 11.40 28.79
N ILE A 2 20.54 10.17 28.41
CA ILE A 2 19.14 9.74 28.40
C ILE A 2 19.07 8.45 29.21
N ASN A 3 18.75 8.58 30.50
CA ASN A 3 18.33 7.44 31.31
C ASN A 3 16.88 7.14 30.95
N ARG A 4 16.60 5.92 30.47
CA ARG A 4 15.23 5.44 30.37
C ARG A 4 15.15 4.08 31.06
N ILE A 5 14.73 4.10 32.32
CA ILE A 5 14.35 2.92 33.08
C ILE A 5 12.96 2.51 32.56
N ILE A 6 12.85 1.35 31.94
CA ILE A 6 11.56 0.74 31.62
C ILE A 6 11.24 -0.17 32.80
N ASP A 7 10.45 0.33 33.74
CA ASP A 7 9.87 -0.49 34.80
C ASP A 7 8.60 -1.16 34.22
N PHE A 8 8.64 -2.49 34.11
CA PHE A 8 7.53 -3.29 33.55
C PHE A 8 7.02 -4.24 34.64
N SER A 9 5.86 -3.90 35.21
CA SER A 9 5.16 -4.68 36.23
C SER A 9 4.81 -6.09 35.71
N ILE A 10 5.41 -7.08 36.36
CA ILE A 10 5.42 -8.51 36.05
C ILE A 10 4.09 -9.19 36.36
N ASN A 11 3.37 -9.60 35.32
CA ASN A 11 2.53 -10.81 35.34
C ASN A 11 3.30 -11.95 34.66
N ASN A 12 4.48 -12.31 35.20
CA ASN A 12 5.32 -13.51 34.90
C ASN A 12 5.32 -14.10 33.47
N LYS A 13 5.18 -13.30 32.42
CA LYS A 13 5.06 -13.79 31.02
C LYS A 13 6.33 -13.72 30.19
N LEU A 14 7.45 -13.28 30.77
CA LEU A 14 8.74 -13.21 30.07
C LEU A 14 9.77 -14.01 30.88
N ILE A 15 10.30 -15.07 30.26
CA ILE A 15 11.32 -15.95 30.84
C ILE A 15 12.69 -15.44 30.38
N ILE A 16 13.69 -15.50 31.26
CA ILE A 16 15.07 -15.17 30.94
C ILE A 16 15.55 -16.07 29.78
N GLY A 17 16.07 -15.47 28.71
CA GLY A 17 16.45 -16.16 27.47
C GLY A 17 15.44 -16.00 26.32
N LEU A 18 14.29 -15.34 26.55
CA LEU A 18 13.36 -14.98 25.49
C LEU A 18 13.87 -13.76 24.69
N TYR A 19 13.87 -13.86 23.37
CA TYR A 19 14.04 -12.70 22.49
C TYR A 19 12.68 -11.99 22.32
N ILE A 20 12.69 -10.66 22.36
CA ILE A 20 11.51 -9.83 22.10
C ILE A 20 11.69 -9.01 20.82
N ASP A 21 10.65 -8.94 20.01
CA ASP A 21 10.58 -8.00 18.90
C ASP A 21 10.00 -6.68 19.39
N ALA A 22 10.79 -5.60 19.30
CA ALA A 22 10.35 -4.25 19.64
C ALA A 22 10.27 -3.39 18.37
N LYS A 23 9.09 -2.81 18.11
CA LYS A 23 8.90 -1.85 17.01
C LYS A 23 9.03 -0.43 17.57
N ILE A 24 10.06 0.30 17.14
CA ILE A 24 10.29 1.69 17.54
C ILE A 24 9.69 2.62 16.48
N MET A 25 8.76 3.48 16.87
CA MET A 25 8.20 4.53 16.02
C MET A 25 8.83 5.87 16.39
N HIS A 26 9.43 6.56 15.42
CA HIS A 26 10.04 7.88 15.62
C HIS A 26 9.42 8.90 14.67
N GLY A 27 8.79 9.93 15.24
CA GLY A 27 8.13 11.00 14.49
C GLY A 27 6.83 10.54 13.81
N SER A 28 5.92 11.49 13.58
CA SER A 28 4.71 11.28 12.80
C SER A 28 4.58 12.38 11.77
N LYS A 29 4.73 12.03 10.49
CA LYS A 29 4.45 12.94 9.38
C LYS A 29 3.19 12.48 8.70
N LYS A 30 2.17 13.36 8.64
CA LYS A 30 0.99 13.10 7.81
C LYS A 30 1.44 13.05 6.35
N ALA A 31 1.16 11.93 5.70
CA ALA A 31 1.47 11.72 4.30
C ALA A 31 0.35 10.87 3.70
N ARG A 32 0.08 11.07 2.41
CA ARG A 32 -0.82 10.20 1.67
C ARG A 32 -0.15 8.84 1.48
N VAL A 33 -0.88 7.78 1.79
CA VAL A 33 -0.37 6.40 1.73
C VAL A 33 -1.38 5.50 1.01
N LEU A 34 -0.86 4.44 0.40
CA LEU A 34 -1.63 3.31 -0.10
C LEU A 34 -1.27 2.06 0.70
N PRO A 35 -2.21 1.14 0.95
CA PRO A 35 -1.87 -0.18 1.47
C PRO A 35 -0.87 -0.89 0.54
N THR A 36 0.12 -1.58 1.10
CA THR A 36 1.14 -2.30 0.31
C THR A 36 0.49 -3.29 -0.68
N SER A 37 -0.68 -3.85 -0.35
CA SER A 37 -1.41 -4.79 -1.23
C SER A 37 -2.02 -4.15 -2.49
N ALA A 38 -2.17 -2.83 -2.52
CA ALA A 38 -2.71 -2.08 -3.66
C ALA A 38 -1.63 -1.64 -4.66
N VAL A 39 -0.35 -1.76 -4.28
CA VAL A 39 0.78 -1.30 -5.08
C VAL A 39 1.25 -2.42 -6.00
N ILE A 40 1.29 -2.14 -7.29
CA ILE A 40 1.91 -2.99 -8.30
C ILE A 40 3.20 -2.33 -8.77
N ILE A 41 4.24 -3.13 -8.89
CA ILE A 41 5.52 -2.73 -9.50
C ILE A 41 5.69 -3.56 -10.76
N ASP A 42 5.87 -2.88 -11.89
CA ASP A 42 6.09 -3.52 -13.19
C ASP A 42 7.10 -2.71 -13.99
N GLN A 43 8.13 -3.37 -14.53
CA GLN A 43 9.17 -2.72 -15.32
C GLN A 43 9.80 -1.48 -14.63
N GLY A 44 9.89 -1.50 -13.29
CA GLY A 44 10.42 -0.39 -12.50
C GLY A 44 9.42 0.75 -12.20
N ILE A 45 8.21 0.69 -12.76
CA ILE A 45 7.15 1.68 -12.54
C ILE A 45 6.20 1.19 -11.44
N SER A 46 5.91 2.07 -10.48
CA SER A 46 4.91 1.82 -9.43
C SER A 46 3.56 2.41 -9.83
N TYR A 47 2.50 1.62 -9.76
CA TYR A 47 1.13 2.06 -10.03
C TYR A 47 0.11 1.33 -9.15
N PHE A 48 -1.10 1.86 -9.11
CA PHE A 48 -2.26 1.22 -8.52
C PHE A 48 -3.45 1.31 -9.47
N PHE A 49 -4.48 0.48 -9.25
CA PHE A 49 -5.71 0.54 -10.03
C PHE A 49 -6.79 1.35 -9.32
N ARG A 50 -7.34 2.33 -10.03
CA ARG A 50 -8.52 3.10 -9.61
C ARG A 50 -9.76 2.57 -10.33
N LYS A 51 -10.83 2.32 -9.60
CA LYS A 51 -12.16 2.04 -10.18
C LYS A 51 -12.71 3.34 -10.79
N THR A 52 -13.12 3.29 -12.05
CA THR A 52 -13.86 4.35 -12.74
C THR A 52 -15.22 3.80 -13.16
N GLU A 53 -16.29 4.55 -12.90
CA GLU A 53 -17.64 4.19 -13.34
C GLU A 53 -17.94 4.98 -14.62
N THR A 54 -18.21 4.27 -15.71
CA THR A 54 -18.82 4.88 -16.90
C THR A 54 -20.34 4.86 -16.69
N ASN A 55 -21.06 5.85 -17.24
CA ASN A 55 -22.46 6.21 -16.97
C ASN A 55 -23.54 5.15 -17.37
N GLY A 56 -23.25 3.85 -17.22
CA GLY A 56 -24.12 2.74 -17.55
C GLY A 56 -23.49 1.41 -17.15
N ASN A 57 -23.56 1.05 -15.87
CA ASN A 57 -23.23 -0.26 -15.26
C ASN A 57 -21.85 -0.89 -15.53
N GLU A 58 -20.99 -0.27 -16.33
CA GLU A 58 -19.69 -0.81 -16.68
C GLU A 58 -18.62 -0.29 -15.73
N ILE A 59 -17.97 -1.23 -15.04
CA ILE A 59 -16.88 -0.94 -14.10
C ILE A 59 -15.57 -0.99 -14.87
N ASN A 60 -14.93 0.16 -15.00
CA ASN A 60 -13.60 0.28 -15.59
C ASN A 60 -12.53 0.45 -14.52
N PHE A 61 -11.30 0.13 -14.90
CA PHE A 61 -10.13 0.30 -14.04
C PHE A 61 -9.04 1.06 -14.77
N GLU A 62 -8.55 2.11 -14.13
CA GLU A 62 -7.47 2.95 -14.66
C GLU A 62 -6.16 2.65 -13.94
N LYS A 63 -5.07 2.50 -14.69
CA LYS A 63 -3.70 2.41 -14.16
C LYS A 63 -3.22 3.80 -13.78
N VAL A 64 -2.97 4.03 -12.49
CA VAL A 64 -2.49 5.32 -11.99
C VAL A 64 -1.03 5.19 -11.53
N PRO A 65 -0.06 5.71 -12.29
CA PRO A 65 1.34 5.70 -11.88
C PRO A 65 1.56 6.68 -10.73
N PHE A 66 2.49 6.35 -9.83
CA PHE A 66 2.88 7.23 -8.72
C PHE A 66 4.33 7.03 -8.31
N GLU A 67 4.89 8.04 -7.64
CA GLU A 67 6.22 7.95 -7.04
C GLU A 67 6.14 7.41 -5.60
N PRO A 68 6.75 6.26 -5.29
CA PRO A 68 6.77 5.72 -3.95
C PRO A 68 7.71 6.50 -3.03
N GLY A 69 7.26 6.74 -1.80
CA GLY A 69 8.03 7.37 -0.73
C GLY A 69 8.42 6.42 0.38
N MET A 70 8.30 6.87 1.63
CA MET A 70 8.51 6.03 2.80
C MET A 70 7.61 4.78 2.75
N LYS A 71 8.21 3.62 2.99
CA LYS A 71 7.52 2.34 3.05
C LYS A 71 7.56 1.80 4.47
N SER A 72 6.41 1.34 4.92
CA SER A 72 6.22 0.54 6.13
C SER A 72 5.75 -0.85 5.72
N ILE A 73 5.48 -1.71 6.71
CA ILE A 73 5.03 -3.07 6.44
C ILE A 73 3.66 -3.07 5.74
N ASP A 74 2.76 -2.18 6.17
CA ASP A 74 1.37 -2.14 5.70
C ASP A 74 1.10 -1.04 4.67
N TYR A 75 1.97 -0.03 4.60
CA TYR A 75 1.71 1.19 3.81
C TYR A 75 2.92 1.67 3.01
N VAL A 76 2.65 2.22 1.83
CA VAL A 76 3.61 2.91 0.96
C VAL A 76 3.15 4.36 0.78
N GLN A 77 4.03 5.32 1.03
CA GLN A 77 3.77 6.74 0.79
C GLN A 77 3.67 7.03 -0.71
N VAL A 78 2.75 7.93 -1.07
CA VAL A 78 2.62 8.52 -2.41
C VAL A 78 3.24 9.91 -2.40
N LYS A 79 4.37 10.11 -3.09
CA LYS A 79 5.10 11.39 -3.13
C LYS A 79 4.56 12.36 -4.17
N ASN A 80 4.20 11.86 -5.35
CA ASN A 80 3.83 12.70 -6.48
C ASN A 80 2.46 12.30 -7.02
N TYR A 81 1.40 12.78 -6.36
CA TYR A 81 0.06 12.76 -6.94
C TYR A 81 -0.92 13.66 -6.15
N ASP A 82 -1.12 14.90 -6.61
CA ASP A 82 -2.13 15.83 -6.08
C ASP A 82 -3.58 15.37 -6.34
N LYS A 83 -3.78 14.46 -7.31
CA LYS A 83 -5.11 14.11 -7.84
C LYS A 83 -5.81 12.91 -7.17
N ILE A 84 -5.22 12.23 -6.17
CA ILE A 84 -5.96 11.21 -5.42
C ILE A 84 -6.87 11.98 -4.46
N GLN A 85 -8.13 12.20 -4.82
CA GLN A 85 -9.10 12.58 -3.82
C GLN A 85 -9.28 11.37 -2.88
N ASP A 86 -9.43 11.61 -1.57
CA ASP A 86 -9.56 10.55 -0.56
C ASP A 86 -10.80 9.64 -0.80
N THR A 87 -11.67 10.04 -1.74
CA THR A 87 -12.83 9.31 -2.26
C THR A 87 -12.52 8.27 -3.35
N THR A 88 -11.24 8.06 -3.69
CA THR A 88 -10.85 7.15 -4.77
C THR A 88 -11.04 5.69 -4.36
N SER A 89 -11.93 4.97 -5.06
CA SER A 89 -12.04 3.52 -4.94
C SER A 89 -10.84 2.83 -5.59
N ILE A 90 -10.00 2.18 -4.78
CA ILE A 90 -8.79 1.49 -5.23
C ILE A 90 -8.91 -0.02 -5.08
N VAL A 91 -8.16 -0.76 -5.89
CA VAL A 91 -8.11 -2.22 -5.83
C VAL A 91 -7.13 -2.67 -4.74
N LEU A 92 -7.64 -3.29 -3.67
CA LEU A 92 -6.81 -3.81 -2.56
C LEU A 92 -6.42 -5.28 -2.68
N LYS A 93 -7.24 -6.07 -3.40
CA LYS A 93 -7.09 -7.52 -3.57
C LYS A 93 -7.23 -7.86 -5.05
N GLY A 94 -6.44 -8.82 -5.53
CA GLY A 94 -6.49 -9.25 -6.92
C GLY A 94 -5.93 -8.24 -7.92
N ALA A 95 -5.12 -7.27 -7.47
CA ALA A 95 -4.51 -6.27 -8.35
C ALA A 95 -3.66 -6.92 -9.47
N TYR A 96 -2.93 -7.99 -9.16
CA TYR A 96 -2.21 -8.78 -10.16
C TYR A 96 -3.13 -9.58 -11.11
N THR A 97 -4.26 -10.07 -10.61
CA THR A 97 -5.28 -10.74 -11.44
C THR A 97 -5.89 -9.75 -12.43
N LEU A 98 -6.21 -8.54 -11.98
CA LEU A 98 -6.71 -7.46 -12.83
C LEU A 98 -5.70 -7.09 -13.91
N LYS A 99 -4.41 -6.97 -13.58
CA LYS A 99 -3.33 -6.78 -14.55
C LYS A 99 -3.35 -7.87 -15.64
N ALA A 100 -3.47 -9.14 -15.25
CA ALA A 100 -3.49 -10.25 -16.20
C ALA A 100 -4.71 -10.22 -17.14
N VAL A 101 -5.88 -9.86 -16.64
CA VAL A 101 -7.10 -9.72 -17.45
C VAL A 101 -6.98 -8.55 -18.44
N LEU A 102 -6.53 -7.38 -17.97
CA LEU A 102 -6.34 -6.20 -18.83
C LEU A 102 -5.31 -6.46 -19.93
N ASN A 103 -4.18 -7.09 -19.61
CA ASN A 103 -3.16 -7.43 -20.59
C ASN A 103 -3.67 -8.43 -21.65
N LYS A 104 -4.60 -9.32 -21.29
CA LYS A 104 -5.24 -10.23 -22.26
C LYS A 104 -6.25 -9.52 -23.16
N SER A 105 -7.01 -8.58 -22.60
CA SER A 105 -7.99 -7.79 -23.35
C SER A 105 -7.33 -6.87 -24.39
N GLU A 106 -6.17 -6.29 -24.08
CA GLU A 106 -5.40 -5.44 -25.00
C GLU A 106 -4.77 -6.21 -26.17
N GLY A 107 -4.60 -7.53 -26.04
CA GLY A 107 -4.04 -8.40 -27.08
C GLY A 107 -5.08 -9.12 -27.97
N GLY A 108 -6.37 -8.79 -27.81
CA GLY A 108 -7.50 -9.55 -28.36
C GLY A 108 -8.25 -8.91 -29.52
N HIS A 109 -7.70 -7.90 -30.20
CA HIS A 109 -8.30 -7.32 -31.40
C HIS A 109 -7.42 -7.57 -32.62
N GLY A 110 -7.66 -8.71 -33.26
CA GLY A 110 -7.10 -9.03 -34.55
C GLY A 110 -7.56 -10.41 -34.93
N HIS A 111 -8.73 -10.48 -35.54
CA HIS A 111 -9.14 -11.40 -36.62
C HIS A 111 -10.23 -10.66 -37.42
#